data_AF-A0A8H7TVE0-F1
#
_entry.id   AF-A0A8H7TVE0-F1
#
_cell.length_a   1.000
_cell.length_b   1.000
_cell.length_c   1.000
_cell.angle_alpha   90.00
_cell.angle_beta   90.00
_cell.angle_gamma   90.00
#
_symmetry.space_group_name_H-M   'P 1'
#
loop_
_entity.id
_entity.type
_entity.pdbx_description
1 polymer ?
#
loop_
_entity_poly.entity_id
_entity_poly.type
_entity_poly.pdbx_seq_one_letter_code
_entity_poly.pdbx_strand_id
1 'polypeptide(L)'
;MAGSAPLITFDSDVLSSPYLVTSAQSTALHLNFDSCRDASSEKAHLVRSPTVHVHGMRDPGINLHWQLMEYYCQGQGGARLIEWDGDHRLPIRLRDVRAITTAILEVARETAVL
;
A
#
# COMPACT_ATOMS: atom_id res chain seq x y z
N MET A 1 5.83 -0.63 12.84
CA MET A 1 6.31 -0.14 11.54
C MET A 1 5.13 -0.17 10.59
N ALA A 2 4.81 0.97 9.98
CA ALA A 2 3.76 1.07 8.96
C ALA A 2 4.30 0.49 7.65
N GLY A 3 3.43 -0.08 6.82
CA GLY A 3 3.76 -0.29 5.42
C GLY A 3 3.94 1.07 4.76
N SER A 4 5.18 1.48 4.53
CA SER A 4 5.53 2.73 3.86
C SER A 4 6.09 2.43 2.48
N ALA A 5 5.69 3.23 1.50
CA ALA A 5 6.42 3.31 0.24
C ALA A 5 7.85 3.85 0.46
N PRO A 6 8.78 3.65 -0.49
CA PRO A 6 8.62 2.97 -1.78
C PRO A 6 8.61 1.44 -1.66
N LEU A 7 8.06 0.74 -2.67
CA LEU A 7 8.22 -0.71 -2.79
C LEU A 7 9.69 -1.04 -3.09
N ILE A 8 10.24 -2.02 -2.39
CA ILE A 8 11.61 -2.48 -2.55
C ILE A 8 11.61 -3.78 -3.36
N THR A 9 12.47 -3.86 -4.37
CA THR A 9 12.77 -5.13 -5.06
C THR A 9 14.03 -5.77 -4.48
N PHE A 10 13.95 -7.06 -4.15
CA PHE A 10 15.09 -7.86 -3.72
C PHE A 10 15.84 -8.49 -4.89
N ASP A 11 15.19 -8.56 -6.06
CA ASP A 11 15.75 -9.12 -7.28
C ASP A 11 15.50 -8.14 -8.43
N SER A 12 16.51 -7.33 -8.71
CA SER A 12 16.46 -6.31 -9.76
C SER A 12 16.48 -6.89 -11.17
N ASP A 13 16.91 -8.15 -11.32
CA ASP A 13 17.01 -8.81 -12.62
C ASP A 13 15.64 -9.31 -13.08
N VAL A 14 14.73 -9.61 -12.13
CA VAL A 14 13.34 -10.02 -12.39
C VAL A 14 12.42 -8.81 -12.57
N LEU A 15 12.61 -7.74 -11.80
CA LEU A 15 11.80 -6.53 -11.86
C LEU A 15 12.68 -5.28 -11.85
N SER A 16 12.98 -4.77 -13.04
CA SER A 16 13.65 -3.47 -13.22
C SER A 16 12.62 -2.39 -13.50
N SER A 17 12.48 -1.46 -12.58
CA SER A 17 11.55 -0.33 -12.71
C SER A 17 12.11 0.89 -11.98
N PRO A 18 12.03 2.10 -12.56
CA PRO A 18 12.49 3.33 -11.90
C PRO A 18 11.65 3.70 -10.66
N TYR A 19 10.55 2.99 -10.43
CA TYR A 19 9.63 3.17 -9.31
C TYR A 19 9.91 2.23 -8.14
N LEU A 20 10.72 1.18 -8.35
CA LEU A 20 11.14 0.25 -7.31
C LEU A 20 12.53 0.66 -6.82
N VAL A 21 12.71 0.67 -5.49
CA VAL A 21 14.03 0.91 -4.91
C VAL A 21 14.74 -0.42 -4.76
N THR A 22 15.99 -0.49 -5.19
CA THR A 22 16.80 -1.70 -4.97
C THR A 22 17.27 -1.77 -3.52
N SER A 23 17.48 -2.97 -3.01
CA SER A 23 18.03 -3.19 -1.66
C SER A 23 19.34 -2.44 -1.39
N ALA A 24 20.17 -2.24 -2.42
CA ALA A 24 21.42 -1.48 -2.35
C ALA A 24 21.23 0.05 -2.24
N GLN A 25 20.12 0.57 -2.77
CA GLN A 25 19.74 2.00 -2.72
C GLN A 25 18.94 2.35 -1.45
N SER A 26 18.69 1.37 -0.59
CA SER A 26 17.86 1.51 0.61
C SER A 26 18.46 2.39 1.72
N THR A 27 19.74 2.76 1.61
CA THR A 27 20.46 3.58 2.60
C THR A 27 19.98 5.03 2.65
N ALA A 28 19.22 5.48 1.67
CA ALA A 28 18.45 6.70 1.73
C ALA A 28 16.96 6.35 1.55
N LEU A 29 16.19 6.34 2.64
CA LEU A 29 14.72 6.50 2.62
C LEU A 29 14.36 7.91 2.08
N HIS A 30 14.96 8.33 0.97
CA HIS A 30 14.53 9.48 0.23
C HIS A 30 13.21 9.10 -0.41
N LEU A 31 12.15 9.54 0.27
CA LEU A 31 10.74 9.57 -0.08
C LEU A 31 10.50 10.38 -1.37
N ASN A 32 11.30 10.15 -2.41
CA ASN A 32 11.18 10.91 -3.64
C ASN A 32 10.19 10.22 -4.57
N PHE A 33 8.91 10.50 -4.34
CA PHE A 33 7.77 10.05 -5.14
C PHE A 33 7.68 10.75 -6.49
N ASP A 34 8.58 11.69 -6.79
CA ASP A 34 8.54 12.50 -8.01
C ASP A 34 8.62 11.64 -9.28
N SER A 35 9.35 10.52 -9.26
CA SER A 35 9.34 9.59 -10.39
C SER A 35 7.93 9.08 -10.65
N CYS A 36 7.22 8.67 -9.59
CA CYS A 36 5.88 8.05 -9.61
C CYS A 36 4.73 8.97 -10.05
N ARG A 37 4.96 10.29 -10.13
CA ARG A 37 3.98 11.27 -10.63
C ARG A 37 3.91 11.34 -12.15
N ASP A 38 4.96 10.92 -12.86
CA ASP A 38 5.01 11.03 -14.31
C ASP A 38 4.19 9.93 -14.98
N ALA A 39 3.03 10.31 -15.52
CA ALA A 39 2.02 9.45 -16.13
C ALA A 39 2.43 8.83 -17.49
N SER A 40 3.68 9.01 -17.93
CA SER A 40 4.18 8.64 -19.26
C SER A 40 4.92 7.29 -19.30
N SER A 41 5.28 6.70 -18.17
CA SER A 41 5.83 5.35 -18.11
C SER A 41 4.72 4.31 -17.98
N GLU A 42 4.87 3.16 -18.64
CA GLU A 42 4.04 2.00 -18.36
C GLU A 42 4.01 1.78 -16.84
N LYS A 43 2.81 1.85 -16.25
CA LYS A 43 2.52 1.68 -14.82
C LYS A 43 2.81 0.25 -14.33
N ALA A 44 3.95 -0.33 -14.73
CA ALA A 44 4.38 -1.70 -14.45
C ALA A 44 4.66 -1.91 -12.95
N HIS A 45 5.00 -0.84 -12.23
CA HIS A 45 5.25 -0.86 -10.79
C HIS A 45 3.98 -0.93 -9.93
N LEU A 46 2.81 -0.65 -10.52
CA LEU A 46 1.56 -0.66 -9.76
C LEU A 46 1.16 -2.08 -9.37
N VAL A 47 0.83 -2.25 -8.10
CA VAL A 47 0.10 -3.41 -7.60
C VAL A 47 -1.31 -3.36 -8.18
N ARG A 48 -1.61 -4.30 -9.08
CA ARG A 48 -2.90 -4.41 -9.78
C ARG A 48 -3.91 -5.34 -9.08
N SER A 49 -3.45 -6.16 -8.14
CA SER A 49 -4.34 -6.98 -7.33
C SER A 49 -5.18 -6.07 -6.43
N PRO A 50 -6.45 -6.42 -6.14
CA PRO A 50 -7.24 -5.69 -5.17
C PRO A 50 -6.53 -5.63 -3.82
N THR A 51 -6.45 -4.44 -3.21
CA THR A 51 -5.77 -4.23 -1.93
C THR A 51 -6.73 -3.73 -0.86
N VAL A 52 -6.46 -4.09 0.40
CA VAL A 52 -7.14 -3.52 1.57
C VAL A 52 -6.11 -2.77 2.40
N HIS A 53 -6.24 -1.45 2.47
CA HIS A 53 -5.40 -0.57 3.27
C HIS A 53 -6.08 -0.32 4.61
N VAL A 54 -5.36 -0.54 5.70
CA VAL A 54 -5.87 -0.38 7.06
C VAL A 54 -4.89 0.48 7.85
N HIS A 55 -5.36 1.58 8.45
CA HIS A 55 -4.55 2.38 9.36
C HIS A 55 -5.40 3.11 10.40
N GLY A 56 -4.77 3.50 11.51
CA GLY A 56 -5.39 4.38 12.51
C GLY A 56 -5.38 5.84 12.05
N MET A 57 -6.41 6.61 12.39
CA MET A 57 -6.49 8.04 12.04
C MET A 57 -5.46 8.90 12.80
N ARG A 58 -4.89 8.38 13.90
CA ARG A 58 -3.83 9.05 14.69
C ARG A 58 -2.45 8.47 14.43
N ASP A 59 -2.29 7.66 13.39
CA ASP A 59 -0.98 7.15 13.01
C ASP A 59 -0.10 8.31 12.51
N PRO A 60 1.09 8.54 13.09
CA PRO A 60 2.00 9.59 12.60
C PRO A 60 2.46 9.38 11.15
N GLY A 61 2.39 8.14 10.65
CA GLY A 61 2.72 7.75 9.28
C GLY A 61 1.55 7.78 8.30
N ILE A 62 0.38 8.33 8.65
CA ILE A 62 -0.83 8.29 7.82
C ILE A 62 -0.62 8.78 6.38
N ASN A 63 0.17 9.83 6.19
CA ASN A 63 0.50 10.36 4.86
C ASN A 63 1.23 9.32 3.99
N LEU A 64 2.10 8.49 4.60
CA LEU A 64 2.83 7.44 3.89
C LEU A 64 1.89 6.31 3.43
N HIS A 65 0.84 6.01 4.21
CA HIS A 65 -0.19 5.04 3.82
C HIS A 65 -0.97 5.52 2.60
N TRP A 66 -1.36 6.79 2.58
CA TRP A 66 -2.04 7.40 1.42
C TRP A 66 -1.14 7.43 0.19
N GLN A 67 0.13 7.80 0.34
CA GLN A 67 1.08 7.79 -0.77
C GLN A 67 1.29 6.39 -1.34
N LEU A 68 1.40 5.36 -0.49
CA LEU A 68 1.46 3.97 -0.95
C LEU A 68 0.20 3.58 -1.73
N MET A 69 -0.98 3.89 -1.19
CA MET A 69 -2.27 3.57 -1.84
C MET A 69 -2.42 4.29 -3.20
N GLU A 70 -2.08 5.58 -3.26
CA GLU A 70 -2.30 6.41 -4.44
C GLU A 70 -1.27 6.16 -5.54
N TYR A 71 0.02 6.00 -5.18
CA TYR A 71 1.11 5.95 -6.15
C TYR A 71 1.56 4.54 -6.52
N TYR A 72 1.32 3.55 -5.66
CA TYR A 72 1.82 2.18 -5.86
C TYR A 72 0.70 1.13 -5.99
N CYS A 73 -0.54 1.48 -5.67
CA CYS A 73 -1.70 0.63 -5.91
C CYS A 73 -2.60 1.30 -6.97
N GLN A 74 -3.64 0.62 -7.43
CA GLN A 74 -4.61 1.19 -8.40
C GLN A 74 -5.47 2.35 -7.82
N GLY A 75 -5.04 2.98 -6.72
CA GLY A 75 -5.76 4.05 -6.05
C GLY A 75 -7.20 3.63 -5.69
N GLN A 76 -8.11 4.61 -5.70
CA GLN A 76 -9.53 4.39 -5.34
C GLN A 76 -10.29 3.44 -6.28
N GLY A 77 -9.72 3.04 -7.42
CA GLY A 77 -10.34 2.10 -8.35
C GLY A 77 -10.12 0.62 -7.99
N GLY A 78 -9.10 0.30 -7.19
CA GLY A 78 -8.74 -1.08 -6.82
C GLY A 78 -8.32 -1.28 -5.36
N ALA A 79 -8.21 -0.21 -4.58
CA ALA A 79 -7.89 -0.24 -3.16
C ALA A 79 -9.12 0.09 -2.31
N ARG A 80 -9.33 -0.66 -1.22
CA ARG A 80 -10.29 -0.34 -0.17
C ARG A 80 -9.56 0.25 1.02
N LEU A 81 -10.08 1.34 1.56
CA LEU A 81 -9.50 2.01 2.73
C LEU A 81 -10.39 1.78 3.96
N ILE A 82 -9.77 1.32 5.05
CA ILE A 82 -10.42 1.16 6.36
C ILE A 82 -9.64 1.95 7.39
N GLU A 83 -10.28 3.00 7.88
CA GLU A 83 -9.75 3.86 8.92
C GLU A 83 -10.44 3.56 10.24
N TRP A 84 -9.69 3.61 11.33
CA TRP A 84 -10.24 3.45 12.67
C TRP A 84 -9.65 4.46 13.64
N ASP A 85 -10.39 4.72 14.71
CA ASP A 85 -9.96 5.61 15.78
C ASP A 85 -8.87 4.94 16.64
N GLY A 86 -7.64 4.97 16.14
CA GLY A 86 -6.45 4.30 16.66
C GLY A 86 -5.16 5.05 16.31
N ASP A 87 -4.11 4.77 17.08
CA ASP A 87 -2.73 5.19 16.81
C ASP A 87 -1.99 4.13 15.97
N HIS A 88 -0.67 4.05 16.07
CA HIS A 88 0.17 3.08 15.35
C HIS A 88 0.10 1.66 15.96
N ARG A 89 -1.09 1.07 16.01
CA ARG A 89 -1.37 -0.24 16.60
C ARG A 89 -2.36 -1.03 15.76
N LEU A 90 -2.49 -2.32 16.06
CA LEU A 90 -3.54 -3.15 15.50
C LEU A 90 -4.88 -2.86 16.18
N PRO A 91 -5.99 -2.78 15.42
CA PRO A 91 -7.33 -2.68 15.99
C PRO A 91 -7.68 -3.96 16.76
N ILE A 92 -8.17 -3.79 17.98
CA ILE A 92 -8.58 -4.91 18.87
C ILE A 92 -10.07 -4.88 19.21
N ARG A 93 -10.75 -3.75 18.98
CA ARG A 93 -12.20 -3.66 19.23
C ARG A 93 -12.92 -4.47 18.16
N LEU A 94 -13.88 -5.28 18.59
CA LEU A 94 -14.65 -6.16 17.72
C LEU A 94 -15.21 -5.44 16.48
N ARG A 95 -15.69 -4.20 16.64
CA ARG A 95 -16.23 -3.41 15.52
C ARG A 95 -15.18 -3.13 14.43
N ASP A 96 -13.97 -2.77 14.85
CA ASP A 96 -12.88 -2.36 13.95
C ASP A 96 -12.30 -3.62 13.28
N VAL A 97 -12.10 -4.70 14.06
CA VAL A 97 -11.70 -6.02 13.55
C VAL A 97 -12.72 -6.55 12.54
N ARG A 98 -14.02 -6.47 12.86
CA ARG A 98 -15.08 -6.93 11.97
C ARG A 98 -15.05 -6.20 10.63
N ALA A 99 -14.94 -4.87 10.63
CA ALA A 99 -14.84 -4.08 9.41
C ALA A 99 -13.69 -4.56 8.50
N ILE A 100 -12.52 -4.83 9.09
CA ILE A 100 -11.34 -5.33 8.38
C ILE A 100 -11.58 -6.72 7.81
N THR A 101 -12.05 -7.66 8.63
CA THR A 101 -12.29 -9.03 8.18
C THR A 101 -13.36 -9.10 7.10
N THR A 102 -14.41 -8.28 7.18
CA THR A 102 -15.45 -8.20 6.16
C THR A 102 -14.86 -7.79 4.82
N ALA A 103 -14.06 -6.72 4.78
CA ALA A 103 -13.44 -6.27 3.53
C ALA A 103 -12.49 -7.31 2.94
N ILE A 104 -11.70 -8.00 3.77
CA ILE A 104 -10.82 -9.09 3.31
C ILE A 104 -11.65 -10.21 2.67
N LEU A 105 -12.72 -10.64 3.32
CA LEU A 105 -13.60 -11.70 2.79
C LEU A 105 -14.32 -11.27 1.51
N GLU A 106 -14.72 -10.01 1.40
CA GLU A 106 -15.29 -9.44 0.17
C GLU A 106 -14.27 -9.46 -0.97
N VAL A 107 -13.02 -9.03 -0.74
CA VAL A 107 -11.95 -9.12 -1.77
C VAL A 107 -11.79 -10.56 -2.22
N ALA A 108 -11.69 -11.50 -1.28
CA ALA A 108 -11.47 -12.90 -1.59
C ALA A 108 -12.63 -13.55 -2.36
N ARG A 109 -13.88 -13.11 -2.14
CA ARG A 109 -15.03 -13.52 -2.97
C ARG A 109 -14.95 -12.92 -4.37
N GLU A 110 -14.63 -11.63 -4.50
CA GLU A 110 -14.50 -10.96 -5.80
C GLU A 110 -13.38 -11.54 -6.67
N THR A 111 -12.31 -12.02 -6.05
CA THR A 111 -11.20 -12.68 -6.73
C THR A 111 -11.37 -14.19 -6.86
N ALA A 112 -12.53 -14.73 -6.48
CA ALA A 112 -12.88 -16.15 -6.59
C ALA A 112 -11.89 -17.11 -5.90
N VAL A 113 -11.34 -16.70 -4.75
CA VAL A 113 -10.47 -17.54 -3.89
C VAL A 113 -11.16 -17.99 -2.60
N LEU A 114 -12.47 -17.73 -2.47
CA LEU A 114 -13.39 -18.18 -1.42
C LEU A 114 -14.67 -18.77 -2.02
#